data_AF-A0A7C2IE59-F1
#
_entry.id   AF-A0A7C2IE59-F1
#
_cell.length_a   1.000
_cell.length_b   1.000
_cell.length_c   1.000
_cell.angle_alpha   90.00
_cell.angle_beta   90.00
_cell.angle_gamma   90.00
#
_symmetry.space_group_name_H-M   'P 1'
#
loop_
_entity.id
_entity.type
_entity.pdbx_description
1 polymer ?
#
loop_
_entity_poly.entity_id
_entity_poly.type
_entity_poly.pdbx_seq_one_letter_code
_entity_poly.pdbx_strand_id
1 'polypeptide(L)' 'MTYKSPRNLIHICIGLVKGVGKYYQENLEVTKLSNDKIKVKFMR' A
#
# COMPACT_ATOMS: atom_id res chain seq x y z
N MET A 1 -7.09 -3.28 -2.40
CA MET A 1 -6.88 -3.98 -1.11
C MET A 1 -7.74 -3.33 -0.04
N THR A 2 -8.38 -4.14 0.81
CA THR A 2 -9.17 -3.66 1.96
C THR A 2 -8.35 -3.81 3.24
N TYR A 3 -8.27 -2.74 4.04
CA TYR A 3 -7.59 -2.68 5.32
C TYR A 3 -8.62 -2.59 6.45
N LYS A 4 -8.74 -3.64 7.27
CA LYS A 4 -9.64 -3.67 8.42
C LYS A 4 -8.83 -3.81 9.69
N SER A 5 -8.73 -2.73 10.46
CA SER A 5 -8.07 -2.73 11.76
C SER A 5 -8.58 -1.58 12.63
N PRO A 6 -8.85 -1.80 13.91
CA PRO A 6 -9.24 -0.74 14.83
C PRO A 6 -8.09 0.25 15.12
N ARG A 7 -6.84 -0.13 14.81
CA ARG A 7 -5.64 0.69 15.10
C ARG A 7 -5.35 1.76 14.04
N ASN A 8 -6.05 1.73 12.89
CA ASN A 8 -5.88 2.68 11.77
C ASN A 8 -4.42 2.87 11.28
N LEU A 9 -3.60 1.80 11.29
CA LEU A 9 -2.19 1.84 10.86
C LEU A 9 -2.01 1.69 9.34
N ILE A 10 -2.97 2.20 8.56
CA ILE A 10 -3.00 2.08 7.10
C ILE A 10 -1.76 2.70 6.43
N HIS A 11 -1.22 3.78 7.01
CA HIS A 11 -0.01 4.43 6.51
C HIS A 11 1.24 3.55 6.65
N ILE A 12 1.34 2.75 7.73
CA ILE A 12 2.42 1.77 7.91
C ILE A 12 2.31 0.69 6.84
N CYS A 13 1.10 0.16 6.61
CA CYS A 13 0.86 -0.84 5.56
C CYS A 13 1.27 -0.31 4.18
N ILE A 14 0.91 0.93 3.83
CA ILE A 14 1.34 1.58 2.59
C ILE A 14 2.87 1.64 2.48
N GLY A 15 3.56 2.02 3.57
CA GLY A 15 5.03 2.05 3.61
C GLY A 15 5.66 0.68 3.35
N LEU A 16 5.12 -0.38 3.97
CA LEU A 16 5.60 -1.74 3.77
C LEU A 16 5.41 -2.21 2.32
N VAL A 17 4.25 -1.96 1.71
CA VAL A 17 3.99 -2.30 0.30
C VAL A 17 4.98 -1.60 -0.63
N LYS A 18 5.25 -0.31 -0.40
CA LYS A 18 6.28 0.43 -1.16
C LYS A 18 7.68 -0.15 -0.96
N GLY A 19 8.02 -0.55 0.26
CA GLY A 19 9.30 -1.19 0.59
C GLY A 19 9.51 -2.50 -0.17
N VAL A 20 8.47 -3.34 -0.26
CA VAL A 20 8.49 -4.58 -1.07
C VAL A 20 8.71 -4.26 -2.54
N GLY A 21 7.99 -3.28 -3.10
CA GLY A 21 8.20 -2.86 -4.49
C GLY A 21 9.64 -2.44 -4.77
N LYS A 22 10.23 -1.63 -3.88
CA LYS A 22 11.63 -1.22 -3.97
C LYS A 22 12.59 -2.42 -3.93
N TYR A 23 12.35 -3.39 -3.05
CA TYR A 23 13.21 -4.58 -2.92
C TYR A 23 13.24 -5.41 -4.21
N TYR A 24 12.08 -5.59 -4.86
CA TYR A 24 11.97 -6.34 -6.10
C TYR A 24 12.23 -5.51 -7.37
N GLN A 25 12.62 -4.24 -7.23
CA GLN A 25 12.78 -3.29 -8.34
C GLN A 25 11.49 -3.12 -9.18
N GLU A 26 10.34 -3.31 -8.55
CA GLU A 26 9.02 -3.17 -9.15
C GLU A 26 8.54 -1.71 -9.03
N ASN A 27 8.03 -1.15 -10.13
CA ASN A 27 7.44 0.18 -10.12
C ASN A 27 5.99 0.10 -9.62
N LEU A 28 5.80 0.36 -8.31
CA LEU A 28 4.48 0.34 -7.66
C LEU A 28 3.98 1.75 -7.35
N GLU A 29 2.78 2.06 -7.82
CA GLU A 29 2.00 3.21 -7.34
C GLU A 29 1.03 2.74 -6.25
N VAL A 30 1.19 3.27 -5.04
CA VAL A 30 0.37 2.92 -3.87
C VAL A 30 -0.36 4.16 -3.36
N THR A 31 -1.70 4.13 -3.45
CA THR A 31 -2.57 5.27 -3.13
C THR A 31 -3.62 4.90 -2.10
N LYS A 32 -3.78 5.72 -1.06
CA LYS A 32 -4.86 5.59 -0.06
C LYS A 32 -6.15 6.15 -0.64
N LEU A 33 -7.21 5.35 -0.72
CA LEU A 33 -8.53 5.80 -1.19
C LEU A 33 -9.45 6.19 -0.02
N SER A 34 -9.35 5.49 1.10
CA SER A 34 -10.10 5.74 2.34
C SER A 34 -9.33 5.15 3.54
N ASN A 35 -9.86 5.23 4.76
CA ASN A 35 -9.22 4.64 5.95
C ASN A 35 -9.20 3.10 5.94
N ASP A 36 -9.94 2.49 5.02
CA ASP A 36 -10.06 1.05 4.86
C ASP A 36 -9.71 0.55 3.46
N LYS A 37 -9.26 1.42 2.54
CA LYS A 37 -8.93 1.02 1.16
C LYS A 37 -7.62 1.59 0.68
N ILE A 38 -6.82 0.69 0.11
CA ILE A 38 -5.55 0.99 -0.58
C ILE A 38 -5.66 0.47 -2.01
N LYS A 39 -5.29 1.32 -2.98
CA LYS A 39 -5.05 0.96 -4.37
C LYS A 39 -3.55 0.71 -4.56
N VAL A 40 -3.22 -0.43 -5.15
CA VAL A 40 -1.85 -0.76 -5.58
C VAL A 40 -1.91 -0.98 -7.08
N LYS A 41 -1.09 -0.25 -7.84
CA LYS A 41 -0.97 -0.38 -9.29
C LYS A 41 0.47 -0.72 -9.62
N PHE A 42 0.66 -1.81 -10.36
CA PHE A 42 1.95 -2.22 -10.91
C PHE A 42 2.11 -1.52 -12.26
N MET A 43 3.16 -0.70 -12.40
CA MET A 43 3.52 -0.03 -13.63
C MET A 43 4.59 -0.88 -14.32
N ARG A 44 4.20 -1.65 -15.32
CA ARG A 44 5.13 -2.33 -16.23
C ARG A 44 5.65 -1.37 -17.28
#